data_AF-A0A966WD53-F1
#
_entry.id   AF-A0A966WD53-F1
#
_cell.length_a   1.000
_cell.length_b   1.000
_cell.length_c   1.000
_cell.angle_alpha   90.00
_cell.angle_beta   90.00
_cell.angle_gamma   90.00
#
_symmetry.space_group_name_H-M   'P 1'
#
loop_
_entity.id
_entity.type
_entity.pdbx_description
1 polymer ?
#
loop_
_entity_poly.entity_id
_entity_poly.type
_entity_poly.pdbx_seq_one_letter_code
_entity_poly.pdbx_strand_id
1 'polypeptide(L)'
;FKHGLRNALIPVVTIAALDVGAIVGGLIITENIFSYPGMGMYFLTAFGDGDFPLLMPWMVIIVFSTLMFNLLADISYAWLDPRIRLE
;
A
#
# COMPACT_ATOMS: atom_id res chain seq x y z
N PHE A 1 6.85 -30.56 5.61
CA PHE A 1 7.45 -29.22 5.43
C PHE A 1 7.20 -28.60 4.04
N LYS A 2 7.29 -29.33 2.92
CA LYS A 2 7.07 -28.78 1.56
C LYS A 2 5.65 -28.29 1.23
N HIS A 3 4.62 -28.76 1.96
CA HIS A 3 3.21 -28.44 1.69
C HIS A 3 2.61 -27.30 2.56
N GLY A 4 3.19 -27.04 3.74
CA GLY A 4 2.68 -26.00 4.65
C GLY A 4 3.08 -24.58 4.24
N LEU A 5 4.26 -24.44 3.64
CA LEU A 5 4.81 -23.14 3.21
C LEU A 5 3.91 -22.45 2.18
N ARG A 6 3.31 -23.21 1.25
CA ARG A 6 2.47 -22.66 0.20
C ARG A 6 1.12 -22.13 0.71
N ASN A 7 0.49 -22.84 1.65
CA ASN A 7 -0.74 -22.39 2.30
C ASN A 7 -0.50 -21.23 3.27
N ALA A 8 0.68 -21.16 3.88
CA ALA A 8 1.06 -20.05 4.77
C ALA A 8 1.39 -18.75 4.00
N LEU A 9 1.87 -18.86 2.76
CA LEU A 9 2.17 -17.70 1.90
C LEU A 9 0.91 -16.97 1.40
N ILE A 10 -0.26 -17.64 1.42
CA ILE A 10 -1.53 -17.03 1.03
C ILE A 10 -1.86 -15.82 1.94
N PRO A 11 -2.06 -15.96 3.25
CA PRO A 11 -2.37 -14.81 4.10
C PRO A 11 -1.21 -13.80 4.23
N VAL A 12 0.04 -14.24 4.12
CA VAL A 12 1.23 -13.37 4.26
C VAL A 12 1.28 -12.31 3.16
N VAL A 13 0.98 -12.69 1.92
CA VAL A 13 1.00 -11.75 0.79
C VAL A 13 -0.17 -10.73 0.89
N THR A 14 -1.31 -11.10 1.50
CA THR A 14 -2.46 -10.20 1.67
C THR A 14 -2.12 -9.15 2.72
N ILE A 15 -1.55 -9.59 3.83
CA ILE A 15 -1.10 -8.72 4.91
C ILE A 15 -0.02 -7.77 4.37
N ALA A 16 0.95 -8.28 3.62
CA ALA A 16 1.99 -7.47 3.01
C ALA A 16 1.43 -6.42 2.03
N ALA A 17 0.40 -6.74 1.25
CA ALA A 17 -0.24 -5.79 0.34
C ALA A 17 -1.02 -4.68 1.08
N LEU A 18 -1.69 -5.02 2.17
CA LEU A 18 -2.40 -4.05 3.03
C LEU A 18 -1.42 -3.11 3.75
N ASP A 19 -0.27 -3.63 4.19
CA ASP A 19 0.76 -2.84 4.88
C ASP A 19 1.37 -1.75 3.97
N VAL A 20 1.32 -1.89 2.64
CA VAL A 20 1.86 -0.87 1.74
C VAL A 20 1.11 0.46 1.86
N GLY A 21 -0.21 0.43 2.05
CA GLY A 21 -0.98 1.66 2.27
C GLY A 21 -0.53 2.40 3.54
N ALA A 22 -0.20 1.65 4.59
CA ALA A 22 0.33 2.20 5.83
C ALA A 22 1.75 2.77 5.66
N ILE A 23 2.61 2.11 4.88
CA ILE A 23 3.96 2.60 4.57
C ILE A 23 3.90 3.91 3.78
N VAL A 24 3.05 3.99 2.75
CA VAL A 24 2.90 5.21 1.94
C VAL A 24 2.32 6.35 2.77
N GLY A 25 1.36 6.08 3.66
CA GLY A 25 0.87 7.07 4.62
C GLY A 25 1.92 7.50 5.64
N GLY A 26 2.80 6.59 6.04
CA GLY A 26 3.92 6.83 6.96
C GLY A 26 5.05 7.69 6.37
N LEU A 27 5.12 7.86 5.05
CA LEU A 27 6.12 8.73 4.40
C LEU A 27 6.04 10.17 4.90
N ILE A 28 4.85 10.64 5.25
CA ILE A 28 4.63 11.98 5.83
C ILE A 28 5.48 12.18 7.09
N ILE A 29 5.58 11.15 7.93
CA ILE A 29 6.37 11.20 9.18
C ILE A 29 7.86 11.34 8.84
N THR A 30 8.33 10.59 7.86
CA THR A 30 9.75 10.66 7.44
C THR A 30 10.08 12.01 6.79
N GLU A 31 9.19 12.55 5.96
CA GLU A 31 9.36 13.88 5.36
C GLU A 31 9.41 14.97 6.42
N ASN A 32 8.57 14.87 7.45
CA ASN A 32 8.53 15.81 8.56
C ASN A 32 9.83 15.77 9.40
N ILE A 33 10.29 14.58 9.77
CA ILE A 33 11.50 14.42 10.59
C ILE A 33 12.75 14.94 9.86
N PHE A 34 12.86 14.63 8.56
CA PHE A 34 14.02 15.03 7.75
C PHE A 34 13.88 16.42 7.10
N SER A 35 12.76 17.12 7.32
CA SER A 35 12.44 18.41 6.66
C SER A 35 12.63 18.35 5.14
N TYR A 36 12.31 17.20 4.53
CA TYR A 36 12.47 17.00 3.10
C TYR A 36 11.21 17.53 2.39
N PRO A 37 11.35 18.42 1.38
CA PRO A 37 10.21 19.03 0.70
C PRO A 37 9.50 17.99 -0.19
N GLY A 38 8.51 17.33 0.38
CA GLY A 38 7.67 16.32 -0.28
C GLY A 38 6.19 16.66 -0.25
N MET A 39 5.39 15.79 -0.88
CA MET A 39 3.94 15.95 -0.99
C MET A 39 3.22 15.76 0.36
N GLY A 40 3.79 14.98 1.29
CA GLY A 40 3.24 14.78 2.62
C GLY A 40 3.32 16.03 3.50
N MET A 41 4.33 16.89 3.30
CA MET A 41 4.38 18.19 3.97
C MET A 41 3.27 19.13 3.48
N TYR A 42 2.97 19.14 2.19
CA TYR A 42 1.82 19.89 1.65
C TYR A 42 0.49 19.37 2.19
N PHE A 43 0.37 18.04 2.36
CA PHE A 43 -0.78 17.42 3.00
C PHE A 43 -0.95 17.90 4.45
N LEU A 44 0.13 17.96 5.25
CA LEU A 44 0.05 18.42 6.64
C LEU A 44 -0.42 19.87 6.76
N THR A 45 0.09 20.76 5.88
CA THR A 45 -0.34 22.16 5.84
C THR A 45 -1.81 22.28 5.46
N ALA A 46 -2.23 21.61 4.38
CA ALA A 46 -3.63 21.60 3.93
C ALA A 46 -4.58 21.00 4.97
N PHE A 47 -4.12 19.99 5.71
CA PHE A 47 -4.90 19.36 6.78
C PHE A 47 -5.11 20.33 7.94
N GLY A 48 -4.08 21.09 8.32
CA GLY A 48 -4.19 22.15 9.32
C GLY A 48 -5.12 23.28 8.90
N ASP A 49 -5.10 23.65 7.62
CA ASP A 49 -5.94 24.72 7.04
C ASP A 49 -7.38 24.26 6.72
N GLY A 50 -7.67 22.96 6.79
CA GLY A 50 -8.98 22.39 6.47
C GLY A 50 -9.32 22.42 4.97
N ASP A 51 -8.32 22.53 4.10
CA ASP A 51 -8.50 22.62 2.64
C ASP A 51 -8.60 21.21 2.02
N PHE A 52 -9.81 20.64 2.06
CA PHE A 52 -10.10 19.31 1.51
C PHE A 52 -9.76 19.15 0.01
N PRO A 53 -10.01 20.14 -0.88
CA PRO A 53 -9.53 20.08 -2.26
C PRO A 53 -8.03 19.80 -2.39
N LEU A 54 -7.19 20.39 -1.52
CA LEU A 54 -5.75 20.14 -1.53
C LEU A 54 -5.36 18.76 -1.00
N LEU A 55 -6.19 18.15 -0.13
CA LEU A 55 -5.98 16.81 0.43
C LEU A 55 -6.34 15.70 -0.56
N MET A 56 -7.31 15.92 -1.45
CA MET A 56 -7.82 14.88 -2.36
C MET A 56 -6.74 14.24 -3.26
N PRO A 57 -5.83 14.98 -3.91
CA PRO A 57 -4.76 14.38 -4.73
C PRO A 57 -3.89 13.40 -3.94
N TRP A 58 -3.58 13.71 -2.68
CA TRP A 58 -2.80 12.84 -1.82
C TRP A 58 -3.53 11.53 -1.50
N MET A 59 -4.82 11.62 -1.18
CA MET A 59 -5.65 10.42 -0.95
C MET A 59 -5.75 9.55 -2.20
N VAL A 60 -5.87 10.14 -3.38
CA VAL A 60 -5.88 9.41 -4.66
C VAL A 60 -4.58 8.64 -4.85
N ILE A 61 -3.42 9.23 -4.56
CA ILE A 61 -2.11 8.55 -4.67
C ILE A 61 -2.04 7.36 -3.72
N ILE A 62 -2.47 7.51 -2.46
CA ILE A 62 -2.47 6.42 -1.47
C ILE A 62 -3.37 5.28 -1.94
N VAL A 63 -4.60 5.59 -2.36
CA VAL A 63 -5.56 4.59 -2.82
C VAL A 63 -5.05 3.90 -4.09
N PHE A 64 -4.57 4.66 -5.07
CA PHE A 64 -3.99 4.12 -6.29
C PHE A 64 -2.82 3.19 -6.02
N SER A 65 -1.89 3.60 -5.14
CA SER A 65 -0.76 2.77 -4.75
C SER A 65 -1.24 1.48 -4.09
N THR A 66 -2.16 1.59 -3.13
CA THR A 66 -2.73 0.41 -2.42
C THR A 66 -3.41 -0.55 -3.39
N LEU A 67 -4.18 -0.05 -4.37
CA LEU A 67 -4.80 -0.88 -5.40
C LEU A 67 -3.76 -1.53 -6.32
N MET A 68 -2.73 -0.79 -6.72
CA MET A 68 -1.64 -1.30 -7.54
C MET A 68 -0.88 -2.43 -6.84
N PHE A 69 -0.58 -2.30 -5.55
CA PHE A 69 0.07 -3.34 -4.77
C PHE A 69 -0.84 -4.53 -4.47
N ASN A 70 -2.14 -4.32 -4.26
CA ASN A 70 -3.10 -5.42 -4.18
C ASN A 70 -3.17 -6.19 -5.50
N LEU A 71 -3.18 -5.50 -6.65
CA LEU A 71 -3.15 -6.17 -7.95
C LEU A 71 -1.85 -6.97 -8.16
N LEU A 72 -0.70 -6.42 -7.73
CA LEU A 72 0.57 -7.14 -7.77
C LEU A 72 0.55 -8.38 -6.85
N ALA A 73 -0.11 -8.29 -5.70
CA ALA A 73 -0.33 -9.42 -4.80
C ALA A 73 -1.20 -10.50 -5.45
N ASP A 74 -2.31 -10.11 -6.10
CA ASP A 74 -3.19 -11.00 -6.86
C ASP A 74 -2.45 -11.71 -8.00
N ILE A 75 -1.62 -10.99 -8.75
CA ILE A 75 -0.76 -11.59 -9.79
C ILE A 75 0.26 -12.55 -9.17
N SER A 76 0.87 -12.15 -8.05
CA SER A 76 1.82 -13.00 -7.32
C SER A 76 1.17 -14.29 -6.84
N TYR A 77 -0.10 -14.23 -6.39
CA TYR A 77 -0.89 -15.41 -6.06
C TYR A 77 -1.13 -16.30 -7.28
N ALA A 78 -1.54 -15.72 -8.41
CA ALA A 78 -1.76 -16.47 -9.64
C ALA A 78 -0.49 -17.20 -10.11
N TRP A 79 0.68 -16.63 -9.84
CA TRP A 79 1.97 -17.25 -10.15
C TRP A 79 2.39 -18.29 -9.10
N LEU A 80 2.10 -18.06 -7.81
CA LEU A 80 2.46 -18.97 -6.73
C LEU A 80 1.54 -20.20 -6.64
N ASP A 81 0.27 -20.09 -7.04
CA ASP A 81 -0.73 -21.15 -6.85
C ASP A 81 -1.22 -21.80 -8.18
N PRO A 82 -0.78 -23.03 -8.50
CA PRO A 82 -1.26 -23.80 -9.64
C PRO A 82 -2.63 -24.44 -9.40
N ARG A 83 -3.28 -24.24 -8.25
CA ARG A 83 -4.66 -24.71 -8.00
C ARG A 83 -5.72 -23.93 -8.78
N ILE A 84 -5.43 -22.73 -9.26
CA ILE A 84 -6.33 -21.97 -10.16
C ILE A 84 -6.49 -22.68 -11.52
N ARG A 85 -5.70 -23.73 -11.81
CA ARG A 85 -5.81 -24.55 -13.03
C ARG A 85 -6.62 -25.83 -12.90
N LEU A 86 -7.34 -26.06 -11.80
CA LEU A 86 -8.16 -27.25 -11.63
C LEU A 86 -9.61 -26.94 -11.28
N GLU A 87 -10.29 -26.29 -12.23
CA GLU A 87 -11.56 -26.76 -12.79
C GLU A 87 -11.83 -26.09 -14.14
#